data_AF-A0A3N5IJ92-F1
#
_entry.id   AF-A0A3N5IJ92-F1
#
_cell.length_a   1.000
_cell.length_b   1.000
_cell.length_c   1.000
_cell.angle_alpha   90.00
_cell.angle_beta   90.00
_cell.angle_gamma   90.00
#
_symmetry.space_group_name_H-M   'P 1'
#
loop_
_entity.id
_entity.type
_entity.pdbx_description
1 polymer ?
#
loop_
_entity_poly.entity_id
_entity_poly.type
_entity_poly.pdbx_seq_one_letter_code
_entity_poly.pdbx_strand_id
1 'polypeptide(L)' 'MPKLSYRERVGSRIEKEGFEYAAGALLSGEETPKSLDSSTGVSDPFDLGMRRAITAAIVKGLCKDDRS' A
#
# COMPACT_ATOMS: atom_id res chain seq x y z
N MET A 1 -26.52 -7.78 5.18
CA MET A 1 -25.13 -7.72 4.70
C MET A 1 -24.43 -9.01 5.12
N PRO A 2 -23.77 -9.75 4.20
CA PRO A 2 -23.03 -10.95 4.58
C PRO A 2 -21.91 -10.58 5.55
N LYS A 3 -21.75 -11.36 6.62
CA LYS A 3 -20.66 -11.19 7.58
C LYS A 3 -19.39 -11.77 6.96
N LEU A 4 -18.36 -10.94 6.84
CA LEU A 4 -17.02 -11.39 6.46
C LEU A 4 -16.54 -12.49 7.43
N SER A 5 -15.93 -13.52 6.87
CA SER A 5 -15.23 -14.55 7.64
C SER A 5 -14.09 -13.93 8.46
N TYR A 6 -13.63 -14.64 9.49
CA TYR A 6 -12.48 -14.20 10.27
C TYR A 6 -11.23 -13.98 9.39
N ARG A 7 -10.99 -14.88 8.43
CA ARG A 7 -9.86 -14.79 7.49
C ARG A 7 -9.95 -13.53 6.62
N GLU A 8 -11.13 -13.19 6.10
CA GLU A 8 -11.31 -11.98 5.30
C GLU A 8 -11.11 -10.71 6.14
N ARG A 9 -11.60 -10.68 7.38
CA ARG A 9 -11.39 -9.55 8.29
C ARG A 9 -9.92 -9.32 8.61
N VAL A 10 -9.17 -10.39 8.85
CA VAL A 10 -7.73 -10.32 9.11
C VAL A 10 -7.00 -9.84 7.85
N GLY A 11 -7.31 -10.40 6.68
CA GLY A 11 -6.72 -9.97 5.40
C GLY A 11 -6.95 -8.48 5.11
N SER A 12 -8.19 -7.99 5.27
CA SER A 12 -8.49 -6.57 5.08
C SER A 12 -7.80 -5.65 6.08
N ARG A 13 -7.57 -6.13 7.31
CA ARG A 13 -6.82 -5.36 8.30
C ARG A 13 -5.35 -5.24 7.90
N ILE A 14 -4.72 -6.35 7.49
CA ILE A 14 -3.32 -6.37 7.04
C ILE A 14 -3.14 -5.47 5.80
N GLU A 15 -4.07 -5.54 4.86
CA GLU A 15 -4.06 -4.64 3.68
C GLU A 15 -4.16 -3.16 4.08
N LYS A 16 -5.00 -2.84 5.07
CA LYS A 16 -5.08 -1.47 5.60
C LYS A 16 -3.77 -1.03 6.24
N GLU A 17 -3.13 -1.90 7.03
CA GLU A 17 -1.84 -1.61 7.66
C GLU A 17 -0.74 -1.34 6.62
N GLY A 18 -0.67 -2.13 5.55
CA GLY A 18 0.27 -1.90 4.44
C GLY A 18 0.01 -0.60 3.69
N PHE A 19 -1.27 -0.24 3.51
CA PHE A 19 -1.63 1.04 2.92
C PHE A 19 -1.17 2.22 3.78
N GLU A 20 -1.46 2.20 5.08
CA GLU A 20 -1.10 3.28 5.99
C GLU A 20 0.42 3.45 6.11
N TYR A 21 1.17 2.33 6.14
CA TYR A 21 2.63 2.34 6.13
C TYR A 21 3.20 3.04 4.89
N ALA A 22 2.84 2.57 3.69
CA ALA A 22 3.37 3.15 2.45
C ALA A 22 2.90 4.60 2.23
N ALA A 23 1.65 4.93 2.58
CA ALA A 23 1.16 6.30 2.50
C ALA A 23 1.95 7.23 3.44
N GLY A 24 2.25 6.79 4.66
CA GLY A 24 3.05 7.54 5.61
C GLY A 24 4.46 7.81 5.09
N ALA A 25 5.15 6.78 4.63
CA ALA A 25 6.52 6.88 4.13
C ALA A 25 6.65 7.75 2.87
N LEU A 26 5.66 7.71 1.97
CA LEU A 26 5.61 8.57 0.79
C LEU A 26 5.34 10.04 1.15
N LEU A 27 4.44 10.30 2.10
CA LEU A 27 4.08 11.66 2.51
C LEU A 27 5.16 12.33 3.36
N SER A 28 5.93 11.55 4.12
CA SER A 28 7.12 12.04 4.84
C SER A 28 8.33 12.24 3.92
N GLY A 29 8.33 11.62 2.74
CA GLY A 29 9.47 11.61 1.83
C GLY A 29 10.62 10.69 2.28
N GLU A 30 10.37 9.81 3.26
CA GLU A 30 11.33 8.79 3.70
C GLU A 30 11.57 7.73 2.62
N GLU A 31 10.53 7.44 1.83
CA GLU A 31 10.58 6.44 0.77
C GLU A 31 10.03 7.02 -0.55
N THR A 32 10.50 6.46 -1.67
CA THR A 32 9.96 6.77 -3.00
C THR A 32 9.07 5.64 -3.53
N PRO A 33 8.18 5.91 -4.51
CA PRO A 33 7.40 4.87 -5.16
C PRO A 33 8.23 3.70 -5.66
N LYS A 34 9.40 3.92 -6.27
CA LYS A 34 10.32 2.87 -6.73
C LYS A 34 10.86 2.01 -5.59
N SER A 35 11.29 2.64 -4.50
CA SER A 35 11.81 1.92 -3.32
C SER A 35 10.74 0.99 -2.74
N LEU A 36 9.53 1.51 -2.52
CA LEU A 36 8.42 0.71 -1.99
C LEU A 36 7.95 -0.37 -2.97
N ASP A 37 7.91 -0.08 -4.27
CA ASP A 37 7.50 -1.09 -5.26
C ASP A 37 8.49 -2.26 -5.30
N SER A 38 9.80 -1.97 -5.17
CA SER A 38 10.87 -2.98 -5.13
C SER A 38 10.83 -3.90 -3.91
N SER A 39 10.22 -3.46 -2.80
CA SER A 39 10.07 -4.26 -1.58
C SER A 39 8.76 -5.07 -1.53
N THR A 40 7.83 -4.87 -2.46
CA THR A 40 6.54 -5.57 -2.45
C THR A 40 6.57 -6.91 -3.17
N GLY A 41 6.14 -7.97 -2.48
CA GLY A 41 5.76 -9.24 -3.08
C GLY A 41 4.36 -9.20 -3.72
N VAL A 42 4.04 -10.19 -4.55
CA VAL A 42 2.74 -10.25 -5.26
C VAL A 42 1.64 -10.93 -4.43
N SER A 43 2.01 -11.59 -3.32
CA SER A 43 1.14 -12.58 -2.66
C SER A 43 0.63 -12.19 -1.26
N ASP A 44 1.14 -11.13 -0.64
CA ASP A 44 0.75 -10.73 0.71
C ASP A 44 -0.31 -9.60 0.69
N PRO A 45 -1.38 -9.68 1.50
CA PRO A 45 -2.32 -8.57 1.69
C PRO A 45 -1.67 -7.23 2.07
N PHE A 46 -0.58 -7.26 2.83
CA PHE A 46 0.18 -6.07 3.23
C PHE A 46 0.78 -5.37 2.01
N ASP A 47 1.46 -6.14 1.15
CA ASP A 47 2.04 -5.66 -0.10
C ASP A 47 0.97 -5.11 -1.06
N LEU A 48 -0.21 -5.74 -1.09
CA LEU A 48 -1.35 -5.23 -1.84
C LEU A 48 -1.79 -3.85 -1.33
N GLY A 49 -1.82 -3.67 -0.01
CA GLY A 49 -2.06 -2.39 0.65
C GLY A 49 -1.05 -1.33 0.24
N MET A 50 0.24 -1.67 0.29
CA MET A 50 1.33 -0.78 -0.11
C MET A 50 1.20 -0.34 -1.58
N ARG A 51 0.97 -1.26 -2.51
CA ARG A 51 0.80 -0.96 -3.95
C ARG A 51 -0.39 -0.03 -4.21
N ARG A 52 -1.48 -0.22 -3.47
CA ARG A 52 -2.64 0.68 -3.52
C ARG A 52 -2.31 2.07 -3.02
N ALA A 53 -1.53 2.19 -1.95
CA ALA A 53 -1.07 3.49 -1.45
C ALA A 53 -0.16 4.19 -2.45
N ILE A 54 0.82 3.49 -3.02
CA ILE A 54 1.71 4.03 -4.07
C ILE A 54 0.89 4.58 -5.24
N THR A 55 -0.04 3.77 -5.76
CA THR A 55 -0.92 4.17 -6.87
C THR A 55 -1.78 5.37 -6.51
N ALA A 56 -2.39 5.36 -5.32
CA ALA A 56 -3.23 6.46 -4.85
C ALA A 56 -2.45 7.76 -4.67
N ALA A 57 -1.22 7.70 -4.16
CA ALA A 57 -0.37 8.87 -3.96
C ALA A 57 0.04 9.49 -5.31
N ILE A 58 0.40 8.67 -6.29
CA ILE A 58 0.75 9.13 -7.65
C ILE A 58 -0.46 9.73 -8.36
N VAL A 59 -1.59 9.03 -8.39
CA VAL A 59 -2.81 9.48 -9.09
C VAL A 59 -3.35 10.79 -8.50
N LYS A 60 -3.18 10.99 -7.19
CA LYS A 60 -3.59 12.23 -6.51
C LYS A 60 -2.54 13.34 -6.57
N GLY A 61 -1.37 13.10 -7.19
CA GLY A 61 -0.28 14.07 -7.28
C GLY A 61 0.39 14.37 -5.94
N LEU A 62 0.32 13.46 -4.97
CA LEU A 62 0.91 13.61 -3.64
C LEU A 62 2.41 13.27 -3.62
N CYS A 63 2.87 12.44 -4.57
CA CYS A 63 4.28 12.16 -4.79
C CYS A 63 4.57 12.02 -6.29
N LYS A 64 5.86 12.15 -6.66
CA LYS A 64 6.32 11.96 -8.04
C LYS A 64 6.58 10.48 -8.31
N ASP A 65 6.06 9.96 -9.41
CA ASP A 65 6.36 8.60 -9.87
C ASP A 65 7.79 8.51 -10.41
N ASP A 66 8.61 7.64 -9.81
CA ASP A 66 10.00 7.40 -10.17
C ASP A 66 10.28 5.94 -10.58
N ARG A 67 9.25 5.12 -10.81
CA ARG A 67 9.35 3.68 -11.10
C ARG A 67 9.95 3.31 -12.48
N SER A 68 10.40 4.29 -13.25
CA SER A 68 11.04 4.12 -14.58
C SER A 68 12.49 3.64 -14.52
#